data_AF-A0A918KGL4-F1
#
_entry.id   AF-A0A918KGL4-F1
#
_cell.length_a   1.000
_cell.length_b   1.000
_cell.length_c   1.000
_cell.angle_alpha   90.00
_cell.angle_beta   90.00
_cell.angle_gamma   90.00
#
_symmetry.space_group_name_H-M   'P 1'
#
loop_
_entity.id
_entity.type
_entity.pdbx_description
1 polymer ?
#
loop_
_entity_poly.entity_id
_entity_poly.type
_entity_poly.pdbx_seq_one_letter_code
_entity_poly.pdbx_strand_id
1 'polypeptide(L)'
;MSVDWITVIAQVINFLILVWLLKRFLYRPVIEAMQRREQRIAERLTSADQRESDAEQARQRFESEQAQLAEERSALLEEARSEVERQKKEWLDEARAEIQTQRDKWHRQIQEEQTEFLAQVRRRGAETLVTLMNQALGDLADRNLESAILSRLLTQLNNLEDEDLGRLVGDSTRLTVRSRFDLGADDRNRLSRQLHDRIGRAVDIDYEQAPELIGGIELVGDGQRLSWNLADYMDSLNDRIAEMLSPSAAIATRAVHHA
;
A
#
# COMPACT_ATOMS: atom_id res chain seq x y z
N MET A 1 10.21 135.33 67.77
CA MET A 1 10.47 133.89 67.62
C MET A 1 11.00 133.67 66.20
N SER A 2 12.33 133.72 66.05
CA SER A 2 13.01 133.48 64.78
C SER A 2 13.04 131.98 64.54
N VAL A 3 12.25 131.51 63.58
CA VAL A 3 12.43 130.17 63.04
C VAL A 3 13.78 130.20 62.35
N ASP A 4 14.76 129.49 62.91
CA ASP A 4 16.04 129.24 62.25
C ASP A 4 15.77 128.37 61.02
N TRP A 5 15.54 129.01 59.88
CA TRP A 5 15.31 128.35 58.59
C TRP A 5 16.44 127.37 58.23
N ILE A 6 17.65 127.61 58.74
CA ILE A 6 18.81 126.73 58.59
C ILE A 6 18.61 125.39 59.31
N THR A 7 18.08 125.37 60.54
CA THR A 7 17.82 124.11 61.27
C THR A 7 16.65 123.34 60.67
N VAL A 8 15.63 124.03 60.15
CA VAL A 8 14.53 123.37 59.42
C VAL A 8 15.04 122.70 58.14
N ILE A 9 15.85 123.41 57.34
CA ILE A 9 16.47 122.85 56.13
C ILE A 9 17.38 121.65 56.48
N ALA A 10 18.18 121.77 57.54
CA ALA A 10 19.03 120.67 58.00
C ALA A 10 18.22 119.44 58.48
N GLN A 11 17.09 119.63 59.18
CA GLN A 11 16.18 118.55 59.56
C GLN A 11 15.50 117.90 58.35
N VAL A 12 15.10 118.68 57.35
CA VAL A 12 14.52 118.16 56.10
C VAL A 12 15.55 117.32 55.35
N ILE A 13 16.81 117.78 55.27
CA ILE A 13 17.91 117.02 54.67
C ILE A 13 18.15 115.72 55.46
N ASN A 14 18.20 115.76 56.79
CA ASN A 14 18.38 114.56 57.62
C ASN A 14 17.22 113.56 57.44
N PHE A 15 15.98 114.05 57.39
CA PHE A 15 14.82 113.21 57.11
C PHE A 15 14.88 112.60 55.70
N LEU A 16 15.26 113.37 54.68
CA LEU A 16 15.46 112.86 53.31
C LEU A 16 16.55 111.79 53.24
N ILE A 17 17.67 111.99 53.93
CA ILE A 17 18.74 111.00 54.05
C ILE A 17 18.20 109.72 54.70
N LEU A 18 17.46 109.84 55.80
CA LEU A 18 16.86 108.69 56.49
C LEU A 18 15.87 107.94 55.60
N VAL A 19 14.98 108.65 54.90
CA VAL A 19 14.02 108.05 53.95
C VAL A 19 14.74 107.37 52.79
N TRP A 20 15.80 107.99 52.25
CA TRP A 20 16.62 107.39 51.21
C TRP A 20 17.30 106.11 51.70
N LEU A 21 17.83 106.12 52.91
CA LEU A 21 18.49 104.97 53.54
C LEU A 21 17.48 103.84 53.80
N LEU A 22 16.29 104.14 54.34
CA LEU A 22 15.18 103.19 54.51
C LEU A 22 14.71 102.59 53.18
N LYS A 23 14.56 103.43 52.15
CA LYS A 23 14.17 102.98 50.80
C LYS A 23 15.21 102.02 50.22
N ARG A 24 16.50 102.32 50.39
CA ARG A 24 17.61 101.54 49.84
C ARG A 24 17.90 100.27 50.64
N PHE A 25 17.94 100.35 51.97
CA PHE A 25 18.35 99.26 52.87
C PHE A 25 17.21 98.37 53.36
N LEU A 26 15.98 98.87 53.47
CA LEU A 26 14.88 98.09 54.06
C LEU A 26 13.80 97.74 53.03
N TYR A 27 13.17 98.75 52.41
CA TYR A 27 12.02 98.51 51.53
C TYR A 27 12.37 97.69 50.29
N ARG A 28 13.45 98.06 49.61
CA ARG A 28 13.86 97.38 48.38
C ARG A 28 14.21 95.89 48.59
N PRO A 29 15.09 95.50 49.53
CA PRO A 29 15.37 94.08 49.77
C PRO A 29 14.18 93.29 50.33
N VAL A 30 13.28 93.90 51.10
CA VAL A 30 12.06 93.23 51.59
C VAL A 30 11.09 92.92 50.44
N ILE A 31 10.85 93.88 49.54
CA ILE A 31 9.99 93.66 48.37
C ILE A 31 10.61 92.62 47.43
N GLU A 32 11.91 92.71 47.16
CA GLU A 32 12.62 91.71 46.35
C GLU A 32 12.54 90.30 46.99
N ALA A 33 12.63 90.19 48.32
CA ALA A 33 12.48 88.92 49.02
C ALA A 33 11.04 88.36 48.94
N MET A 34 10.01 89.21 49.02
CA MET A 34 8.62 88.80 48.81
C MET A 34 8.37 88.33 47.38
N GLN A 35 8.80 89.10 46.38
CA GLN A 35 8.67 88.73 44.97
C GLN A 35 9.37 87.39 44.68
N ARG A 36 10.60 87.18 45.16
CA ARG A 36 11.30 85.88 45.03
C ARG A 36 10.58 84.73 45.74
N ARG A 37 9.81 85.01 46.79
CA ARG A 37 9.00 83.98 47.48
C ARG A 37 7.77 83.63 46.65
N GLU A 38 7.07 84.65 46.18
CA GLU A 38 5.90 84.51 45.31
C GLU A 38 6.25 83.75 44.02
N GLN A 39 7.33 84.15 43.34
CA GLN A 39 7.83 83.49 42.14
C GLN A 39 8.18 82.01 42.39
N ARG A 40 8.88 81.71 43.50
CA ARG A 40 9.20 80.32 43.86
C ARG A 40 7.97 79.49 44.18
N ILE A 41 6.92 80.07 44.76
CA ILE A 41 5.66 79.37 45.02
C ILE A 41 4.94 79.10 43.70
N ALA A 42 4.83 80.11 42.83
CA ALA A 42 4.23 79.98 41.51
C ALA A 42 4.95 78.91 40.67
N GLU A 43 6.27 78.97 40.57
CA GLU A 43 7.09 77.96 39.87
C GLU A 43 6.89 76.56 40.44
N ARG A 44 6.82 76.42 41.78
CA ARG A 44 6.55 75.13 42.42
C ARG A 44 5.17 74.61 42.06
N LEU A 45 4.14 75.45 42.08
CA LEU A 45 2.78 75.08 41.73
C LEU A 45 2.70 74.64 40.27
N THR A 46 3.22 75.44 39.34
CA THR A 46 3.26 75.09 37.92
C THR A 46 4.06 73.81 37.67
N SER A 47 5.19 73.62 38.36
CA SER A 47 5.95 72.37 38.23
C SER A 47 5.23 71.15 38.81
N ALA A 48 4.34 71.35 39.79
CA ALA A 48 3.54 70.28 40.37
C ALA A 48 2.40 69.90 39.42
N ASP A 49 1.66 70.89 38.91
CA ASP A 49 0.60 70.69 37.90
C ASP A 49 1.15 70.02 36.63
N GLN A 50 2.33 70.46 36.16
CA GLN A 50 2.97 69.86 35.00
C GLN A 50 3.32 68.39 35.26
N ARG A 51 3.88 68.08 36.44
CA ARG A 51 4.22 66.70 36.82
C ARG A 51 2.99 65.82 36.98
N GLU A 52 1.90 66.35 37.51
CA GLU A 52 0.63 65.64 37.61
C GLU A 52 0.04 65.35 36.23
N SER A 53 0.06 66.34 35.33
CA SER A 53 -0.38 66.16 33.94
C SER A 53 0.48 65.14 33.18
N ASP A 54 1.81 65.21 33.32
CA ASP A 54 2.73 64.27 32.68
C ASP A 54 2.55 62.85 33.23
N ALA A 55 2.31 62.70 34.54
CA ALA A 55 2.04 61.42 35.18
C ALA A 55 0.71 60.82 34.72
N GLU A 56 -0.35 61.63 34.59
CA GLU A 56 -1.65 61.20 34.08
C GLU A 56 -1.57 60.79 32.61
N GLN A 57 -0.86 61.55 31.77
CA GLN A 57 -0.60 61.16 30.38
C GLN A 57 0.21 59.87 30.27
N ALA A 58 1.25 59.70 31.09
CA ALA A 58 2.03 58.47 31.12
C ALA A 58 1.18 57.27 31.55
N ARG A 59 0.29 57.45 32.53
CA ARG A 59 -0.64 56.42 32.98
C ARG A 59 -1.61 56.03 31.87
N GLN A 60 -2.23 57.00 31.20
CA GLN A 60 -3.17 56.73 30.09
C GLN A 60 -2.48 56.01 28.93
N ARG A 61 -1.25 56.39 28.58
CA ARG A 61 -0.46 55.68 27.56
C ARG A 61 -0.18 54.24 27.97
N PHE A 62 0.23 54.03 29.22
CA PHE A 62 0.51 52.68 29.73
C PHE A 62 -0.74 51.80 29.76
N GLU A 63 -1.89 52.35 30.17
CA GLU A 63 -3.18 51.63 30.15
C GLU A 63 -3.59 51.28 28.70
N SER A 64 -3.41 52.21 27.75
CA SER A 64 -3.65 51.97 26.32
C SER A 64 -2.73 50.90 25.73
N GLU A 65 -1.43 50.96 26.02
CA GLU A 65 -0.45 49.98 25.56
C GLU A 65 -0.76 48.59 26.15
N GLN A 66 -1.15 48.51 27.42
CA GLN A 66 -1.57 47.25 28.01
C GLN A 66 -2.82 46.67 27.34
N ALA A 67 -3.81 47.50 27.01
CA ALA A 67 -5.00 47.06 26.31
C ALA A 67 -4.66 46.52 24.91
N GLN A 68 -3.81 47.22 24.16
CA GLN A 68 -3.33 46.78 22.85
C GLN A 68 -2.55 45.47 22.94
N LEU A 69 -1.62 45.35 23.90
CA LEU A 69 -0.86 44.11 24.11
C LEU A 69 -1.76 42.94 24.50
N ALA A 70 -2.82 43.18 25.27
CA ALA A 70 -3.79 42.14 25.62
C ALA A 70 -4.59 41.68 24.40
N GLU A 71 -5.02 42.60 23.54
CA GLU A 71 -5.72 42.31 22.29
C GLU A 71 -4.82 41.54 21.32
N GLU A 72 -3.59 42.00 21.08
CA GLU A 72 -2.60 41.32 20.23
C GLU A 72 -2.30 39.91 20.72
N ARG A 73 -2.13 39.72 22.04
CA ARG A 73 -1.92 38.39 22.63
C ARG A 73 -3.12 37.48 22.40
N SER A 74 -4.34 38.01 22.55
CA SER A 74 -5.55 37.23 22.30
C SER A 74 -5.66 36.84 20.83
N ALA A 75 -5.35 37.75 19.91
CA ALA A 75 -5.34 37.48 18.47
C ALA A 75 -4.30 36.42 18.10
N LEU A 76 -3.07 36.53 18.60
CA LEU A 76 -2.00 35.55 18.38
C LEU A 76 -2.36 34.17 18.93
N LEU A 77 -2.99 34.11 20.10
CA LEU A 77 -3.44 32.84 20.69
C LEU A 77 -4.55 32.19 19.86
N GLU A 78 -5.48 32.98 19.32
CA GLU A 78 -6.55 32.47 18.47
C GLU A 78 -6.02 32.00 17.11
N GLU A 79 -5.09 32.74 16.51
CA GLU A 79 -4.40 32.34 15.28
C GLU A 79 -3.62 31.02 15.50
N ALA A 80 -2.85 30.93 16.59
CA ALA A 80 -2.14 29.70 16.93
C ALA A 80 -3.08 28.51 17.15
N ARG A 81 -4.23 28.71 17.79
CA ARG A 81 -5.26 27.66 17.96
C ARG A 81 -5.85 27.23 16.63
N SER A 82 -6.19 28.19 15.77
CA SER A 82 -6.73 27.91 14.44
C SER A 82 -5.75 27.10 13.60
N GLU A 83 -4.48 27.49 13.64
CA GLU A 83 -3.41 26.80 12.91
C GLU A 83 -3.15 25.38 13.45
N VAL A 84 -3.18 25.20 14.78
CA VAL A 84 -3.08 23.87 15.39
C VAL A 84 -4.26 22.97 14.99
N GLU A 85 -5.49 23.48 15.01
CA GLU A 85 -6.65 22.68 14.57
C GLU A 85 -6.61 22.38 13.07
N ARG A 86 -6.10 23.30 12.23
CA ARG A 86 -5.86 23.05 10.81
C ARG A 86 -4.85 21.93 10.60
N GLN A 87 -3.67 22.01 11.22
CA GLN A 87 -2.63 20.98 11.14
C GLN A 87 -3.11 19.63 11.67
N LYS A 88 -3.83 19.63 12.78
CA LYS A 88 -4.42 18.41 13.35
C LYS A 88 -5.41 17.77 12.39
N LYS A 89 -6.25 18.56 11.72
CA LYS A 89 -7.17 18.06 10.70
C LYS A 89 -6.41 17.47 9.51
N GLU A 90 -5.38 18.16 9.03
CA GLU A 90 -4.52 17.67 7.93
C GLU A 90 -3.85 16.34 8.30
N TRP A 91 -3.26 16.23 9.49
CA TRP A 91 -2.65 14.99 9.97
C TRP A 91 -3.66 13.85 10.14
N LEU A 92 -4.87 14.16 10.62
CA LEU A 92 -5.93 13.15 10.74
C LEU A 92 -6.41 12.66 9.37
N ASP A 93 -6.53 13.55 8.40
CA ASP A 93 -6.95 13.20 7.05
C ASP A 93 -5.84 12.43 6.31
N GLU A 94 -4.57 12.81 6.48
CA GLU A 94 -3.40 12.06 6.00
C GLU A 94 -3.33 10.64 6.62
N ALA A 95 -3.48 10.55 7.95
CA ALA A 95 -3.49 9.25 8.63
C ALA A 95 -4.64 8.35 8.15
N ARG A 96 -5.83 8.92 7.89
CA ARG A 96 -6.97 8.17 7.33
C ARG A 96 -6.67 7.69 5.91
N ALA A 97 -6.06 8.53 5.07
CA ALA A 97 -5.69 8.17 3.71
C ALA A 97 -4.64 7.05 3.68
N GLU A 98 -3.65 7.10 4.57
CA GLU A 98 -2.63 6.05 4.72
C GLU A 98 -3.28 4.74 5.19
N ILE A 99 -4.14 4.79 6.21
CA ILE A 99 -4.88 3.60 6.69
C ILE A 99 -5.71 3.00 5.56
N GLN A 100 -6.41 3.81 4.77
CA GLN A 100 -7.21 3.32 3.65
C GLN A 100 -6.33 2.65 2.59
N THR A 101 -5.20 3.26 2.24
CA THR A 101 -4.23 2.70 1.29
C THR A 101 -3.66 1.36 1.77
N GLN A 102 -3.31 1.28 3.06
CA GLN A 102 -2.84 0.03 3.67
C GLN A 102 -3.93 -1.04 3.68
N ARG A 103 -5.18 -0.68 3.98
CA ARG A 103 -6.32 -1.61 3.92
C ARG A 103 -6.56 -2.13 2.51
N ASP A 104 -6.51 -1.28 1.50
CA ASP A 104 -6.71 -1.67 0.11
C ASP A 104 -5.56 -2.55 -0.40
N LYS A 105 -4.33 -2.27 0.04
CA LYS A 105 -3.18 -3.14 -0.22
C LYS A 105 -3.33 -4.51 0.45
N TRP A 106 -3.73 -4.53 1.72
CA TRP A 106 -3.94 -5.77 2.47
C TRP A 106 -5.07 -6.61 1.87
N HIS A 107 -6.19 -5.99 1.47
CA HIS A 107 -7.28 -6.69 0.79
C HIS A 107 -6.84 -7.31 -0.54
N ARG A 108 -6.04 -6.59 -1.34
CA ARG A 108 -5.47 -7.15 -2.57
C ARG A 108 -4.53 -8.33 -2.28
N GLN A 109 -3.64 -8.20 -1.30
CA GLN A 109 -2.74 -9.29 -0.91
C GLN A 109 -3.53 -10.52 -0.45
N ILE A 110 -4.57 -10.36 0.37
CA ILE A 110 -5.44 -11.47 0.78
C ILE A 110 -6.11 -12.13 -0.43
N GLN A 111 -6.60 -11.35 -1.41
CA GLN A 111 -7.23 -11.91 -2.60
C GLN A 111 -6.24 -12.68 -3.48
N GLU A 112 -5.02 -12.16 -3.63
CA GLU A 112 -3.92 -12.83 -4.34
C GLU A 112 -3.54 -14.13 -3.62
N GLU A 113 -3.31 -14.08 -2.31
CA GLU A 113 -2.99 -15.25 -1.47
C GLU A 113 -4.11 -16.31 -1.52
N GLN A 114 -5.39 -15.91 -1.46
CA GLN A 114 -6.52 -16.85 -1.59
C GLN A 114 -6.54 -17.51 -2.96
N THR A 115 -6.29 -16.73 -4.02
CA THR A 115 -6.26 -17.26 -5.40
C THR A 115 -5.10 -18.25 -5.56
N GLU A 116 -3.92 -17.90 -5.05
CA GLU A 116 -2.75 -18.76 -5.07
C GLU A 116 -2.97 -20.03 -4.25
N PHE A 117 -3.51 -19.91 -3.04
CA PHE A 117 -3.84 -21.04 -2.17
C PHE A 117 -4.84 -21.99 -2.84
N LEU A 118 -5.91 -21.47 -3.45
CA LEU A 118 -6.87 -22.28 -4.19
C LEU A 118 -6.23 -22.98 -5.39
N ALA A 119 -5.35 -22.30 -6.12
CA ALA A 119 -4.60 -22.91 -7.21
C ALA A 119 -3.69 -24.05 -6.71
N GLN A 120 -2.98 -23.85 -5.60
CA GLN A 120 -2.14 -24.87 -4.98
C GLN A 120 -2.97 -26.08 -4.50
N VAL A 121 -4.12 -25.85 -3.86
CA VAL A 121 -5.03 -26.93 -3.41
C VAL A 121 -5.55 -27.72 -4.60
N ARG A 122 -5.98 -27.05 -5.68
CA ARG A 122 -6.46 -27.74 -6.89
C ARG A 122 -5.38 -28.60 -7.52
N ARG A 123 -4.16 -28.07 -7.64
CA ARG A 123 -3.01 -28.81 -8.18
C ARG A 123 -2.70 -30.05 -7.34
N ARG A 124 -2.55 -29.90 -6.03
CA ARG A 124 -2.27 -31.04 -5.12
C ARG A 124 -3.40 -32.07 -5.12
N GLY A 125 -4.66 -31.60 -5.20
CA GLY A 125 -5.84 -32.46 -5.30
C GLY A 125 -5.82 -33.30 -6.56
N ALA A 126 -5.49 -32.70 -7.71
CA ALA A 126 -5.34 -33.42 -8.97
C ALA A 126 -4.17 -34.42 -8.95
N GLU A 127 -3.00 -34.02 -8.47
CA GLU A 127 -1.85 -34.91 -8.32
C GLU A 127 -2.21 -36.13 -7.44
N THR A 128 -2.93 -35.90 -6.34
CA THR A 128 -3.41 -36.98 -5.45
C THR A 128 -4.42 -37.88 -6.15
N LEU A 129 -5.39 -37.31 -6.89
CA LEU A 129 -6.39 -38.07 -7.63
C LEU A 129 -5.76 -38.96 -8.71
N VAL A 130 -4.79 -38.43 -9.46
CA VAL A 130 -4.05 -39.20 -10.47
C VAL A 130 -3.28 -40.34 -9.79
N THR A 131 -2.62 -40.07 -8.67
CA THR A 131 -1.88 -41.10 -7.92
C THR A 131 -2.82 -42.21 -7.42
N LEU A 132 -3.97 -41.84 -6.84
CA LEU A 132 -4.97 -42.79 -6.37
C LEU A 132 -5.60 -43.59 -7.51
N MET A 133 -5.88 -42.97 -8.65
CA MET A 133 -6.39 -43.66 -9.84
C MET A 133 -5.35 -44.63 -10.40
N ASN A 134 -4.08 -44.24 -10.48
CA ASN A 134 -3.00 -45.13 -10.89
C ASN A 134 -2.89 -46.35 -9.97
N GLN A 135 -2.97 -46.15 -8.66
CA GLN A 135 -2.92 -47.24 -7.69
C GLN A 135 -4.15 -48.14 -7.79
N ALA A 136 -5.36 -47.57 -7.83
CA ALA A 136 -6.59 -48.33 -7.92
C ALA A 136 -6.71 -49.12 -9.22
N LEU A 137 -6.31 -48.53 -10.36
CA LEU A 137 -6.30 -49.23 -11.65
C LEU A 137 -5.22 -50.30 -11.71
N GLY A 138 -4.06 -50.07 -11.07
CA GLY A 138 -3.04 -51.11 -10.90
C GLY A 138 -3.54 -52.30 -10.08
N ASP A 139 -4.27 -52.03 -8.98
CA ASP A 139 -4.86 -53.05 -8.11
C ASP A 139 -6.04 -53.78 -8.79
N LEU A 140 -6.80 -53.10 -9.65
CA LEU A 140 -7.96 -53.63 -10.37
C LEU A 140 -7.65 -54.20 -11.77
N ALA A 141 -6.38 -54.19 -12.20
CA ALA A 141 -5.95 -54.75 -13.47
C ALA A 141 -6.02 -56.29 -13.46
N ASP A 142 -7.23 -56.81 -13.63
CA ASP A 142 -7.54 -58.23 -13.81
C ASP A 142 -7.82 -58.53 -15.30
N ARG A 143 -7.90 -59.82 -15.68
CA ARG A 143 -8.07 -60.31 -17.07
C ARG A 143 -9.27 -59.69 -17.83
N ASN A 144 -10.30 -59.23 -17.12
CA ASN A 144 -11.45 -58.56 -17.72
C ASN A 144 -11.12 -57.16 -18.27
N LEU A 145 -10.26 -56.40 -17.57
CA LEU A 145 -9.81 -55.09 -18.04
C LEU A 145 -8.92 -55.24 -19.27
N GLU A 146 -8.11 -56.30 -19.32
CA GLU A 146 -7.25 -56.64 -20.45
C GLU A 146 -8.06 -56.87 -21.74
N SER A 147 -9.11 -57.68 -21.69
CA SER A 147 -9.97 -57.93 -22.86
C SER A 147 -10.66 -56.66 -23.37
N ALA A 148 -11.02 -55.75 -22.45
CA ALA A 148 -11.58 -54.45 -22.79
C ALA A 148 -10.54 -53.52 -23.44
N ILE A 149 -9.31 -53.49 -22.93
CA ILE A 149 -8.19 -52.74 -23.51
C ILE A 149 -7.85 -53.29 -24.90
N LEU A 150 -7.76 -54.61 -25.05
CA LEU A 150 -7.50 -55.28 -26.33
C LEU A 150 -8.59 -54.93 -27.36
N SER A 151 -9.87 -54.97 -26.98
CA SER A 151 -10.97 -54.62 -27.89
C SER A 151 -10.91 -53.14 -28.32
N ARG A 152 -10.53 -52.23 -27.42
CA ARG A 152 -10.33 -50.82 -27.74
C ARG A 152 -9.12 -50.60 -28.65
N LEU A 153 -8.04 -51.34 -28.42
CA LEU A 153 -6.84 -51.33 -29.26
C LEU A 153 -7.16 -51.79 -30.67
N LEU A 154 -7.87 -52.91 -30.84
CA LEU A 154 -8.31 -53.39 -32.17
C LEU A 154 -9.17 -52.34 -32.88
N THR A 155 -9.98 -51.58 -32.14
CA THR A 155 -10.78 -50.47 -32.69
C THR A 155 -9.91 -49.28 -33.11
N GLN A 156 -8.89 -48.94 -32.32
CA GLN A 156 -7.96 -47.86 -32.67
C GLN A 156 -7.04 -48.23 -33.83
N LEU A 157 -6.53 -49.47 -33.88
CA LEU A 157 -5.79 -50.01 -35.03
C LEU A 157 -6.60 -49.84 -36.33
N ASN A 158 -7.91 -50.07 -36.28
CA ASN A 158 -8.78 -49.86 -37.45
C ASN A 158 -8.88 -48.39 -37.89
N ASN A 159 -8.68 -47.43 -36.98
CA ASN A 159 -8.79 -46.01 -37.27
C ASN A 159 -7.44 -45.33 -37.53
N LEU A 160 -6.32 -46.04 -37.39
CA LEU A 160 -4.99 -45.49 -37.71
C LEU A 160 -4.84 -45.28 -39.22
N GLU A 161 -4.04 -44.29 -39.58
CA GLU A 161 -3.65 -44.06 -40.98
C GLU A 161 -2.64 -45.14 -41.42
N ASP A 162 -2.75 -45.59 -42.67
CA ASP A 162 -1.87 -46.66 -43.19
C ASP A 162 -0.40 -46.24 -43.27
N GLU A 163 -0.12 -44.93 -43.26
CA GLU A 163 1.24 -44.38 -43.22
C GLU A 163 1.96 -44.67 -41.89
N ASP A 164 1.26 -44.53 -40.76
CA ASP A 164 1.83 -44.77 -39.42
C ASP A 164 2.10 -46.25 -39.19
N LEU A 165 1.23 -47.09 -39.73
CA LEU A 165 1.36 -48.55 -39.67
C LEU A 165 2.49 -49.04 -40.58
N GLY A 166 2.70 -48.38 -41.73
CA GLY A 166 3.85 -48.60 -42.61
C GLY A 166 5.19 -48.20 -41.96
N ARG A 167 5.23 -47.11 -41.18
CA ARG A 167 6.43 -46.69 -40.42
C ARG A 167 6.80 -47.66 -39.31
N LEU A 168 5.81 -48.31 -38.68
CA LEU A 168 6.03 -49.30 -37.62
C LEU A 168 6.67 -50.59 -38.14
N VAL A 169 6.25 -51.05 -39.32
CA VAL A 169 6.75 -52.30 -39.91
C VAL A 169 8.05 -52.06 -40.68
N GLY A 170 8.19 -50.88 -41.30
CA GLY A 170 9.36 -50.54 -42.12
C GLY A 170 9.60 -51.59 -43.23
N ASP A 171 10.86 -51.99 -43.39
CA ASP A 171 11.25 -53.10 -44.26
C ASP A 171 11.31 -54.46 -43.53
N SER A 172 11.00 -54.48 -42.24
CA SER A 172 11.11 -55.67 -41.39
C SER A 172 9.92 -56.62 -41.57
N THR A 173 10.20 -57.92 -41.72
CA THR A 173 9.18 -58.98 -41.78
C THR A 173 8.83 -59.58 -40.42
N ARG A 174 9.23 -58.93 -39.32
CA ARG A 174 8.99 -59.39 -37.94
C ARG A 174 8.37 -58.28 -37.10
N LEU A 175 7.30 -58.62 -36.40
CA LEU A 175 6.62 -57.76 -35.45
C LEU A 175 6.56 -58.47 -34.10
N THR A 176 6.90 -57.78 -33.02
CA THR A 176 6.79 -58.32 -31.67
C THR A 176 5.65 -57.63 -30.93
N VAL A 177 4.70 -58.43 -30.45
CA VAL A 177 3.59 -57.99 -29.60
C VAL A 177 3.98 -58.27 -28.16
N ARG A 178 4.16 -57.22 -27.37
CA ARG A 178 4.52 -57.31 -25.96
C ARG A 178 3.27 -57.04 -25.11
N SER A 179 2.92 -57.95 -24.20
CA SER A 179 1.78 -57.80 -23.28
C SER A 179 2.20 -58.12 -21.85
N ARG A 180 1.61 -57.46 -20.85
CA ARG A 180 1.84 -57.78 -19.43
C ARG A 180 1.38 -59.21 -19.08
N PHE A 181 0.26 -59.63 -19.67
CA PHE A 181 -0.38 -60.90 -19.37
C PHE A 181 -0.24 -61.87 -20.54
N ASP A 182 -0.42 -63.16 -20.25
CA ASP A 182 -0.40 -64.20 -21.27
C ASP A 182 -1.67 -64.12 -22.13
N LEU A 183 -1.53 -63.57 -23.33
CA LEU A 183 -2.63 -63.44 -24.29
C LEU A 183 -3.15 -64.85 -24.66
N GLY A 184 -4.44 -65.11 -24.45
CA GLY A 184 -5.06 -66.37 -24.83
C GLY A 184 -4.99 -66.62 -26.34
N ALA A 185 -5.04 -67.89 -26.76
CA ALA A 185 -4.92 -68.28 -28.17
C ALA A 185 -5.93 -67.56 -29.08
N ASP A 186 -7.15 -67.33 -28.60
CA ASP A 186 -8.20 -66.64 -29.36
C ASP A 186 -7.86 -65.16 -29.62
N ASP A 187 -7.32 -64.47 -28.62
CA ASP A 187 -6.95 -63.07 -28.71
C ASP A 187 -5.68 -62.86 -29.53
N ARG A 188 -4.69 -63.76 -29.41
CA ARG A 188 -3.53 -63.82 -30.34
C ARG A 188 -4.02 -64.00 -31.78
N ASN A 189 -4.91 -64.95 -32.03
CA ASN A 189 -5.44 -65.19 -33.37
C ASN A 189 -6.25 -64.02 -33.93
N ARG A 190 -6.97 -63.28 -33.09
CA ARG A 190 -7.71 -62.06 -33.50
C ARG A 190 -6.75 -60.93 -33.87
N LEU A 191 -5.75 -60.68 -33.03
CA LEU A 191 -4.77 -59.62 -33.22
C LEU A 191 -3.87 -59.92 -34.43
N SER A 192 -3.39 -61.16 -34.58
CA SER A 192 -2.64 -61.59 -35.76
C SER A 192 -3.42 -61.36 -37.05
N ARG A 193 -4.70 -61.78 -37.10
CA ARG A 193 -5.53 -61.60 -38.31
C ARG A 193 -5.68 -60.12 -38.68
N GLN A 194 -5.99 -59.26 -37.72
CA GLN A 194 -6.14 -57.83 -38.01
C GLN A 194 -4.83 -57.16 -38.47
N LEU A 195 -3.71 -57.53 -37.87
CA LEU A 195 -2.40 -57.01 -38.30
C LEU A 195 -2.05 -57.49 -39.71
N HIS A 196 -2.33 -58.75 -40.04
CA HIS A 196 -2.14 -59.27 -41.39
C HIS A 196 -3.03 -58.57 -42.43
N ASP A 197 -4.30 -58.32 -42.09
CA ASP A 197 -5.26 -57.63 -42.98
C ASP A 197 -4.83 -56.18 -43.27
N ARG A 198 -4.25 -55.49 -42.27
CA ARG A 198 -3.81 -54.08 -42.40
C ARG A 198 -2.43 -53.92 -43.04
N ILE A 199 -1.49 -54.80 -42.73
CA ILE A 199 -0.11 -54.71 -43.23
C ILE A 199 -0.02 -55.23 -44.68
N GLY A 200 -0.96 -56.10 -45.10
CA GLY A 200 -1.04 -56.61 -46.48
C GLY A 200 0.16 -57.47 -46.92
N ARG A 201 1.08 -57.79 -46.00
CA ARG A 201 2.28 -58.62 -46.20
C ARG A 201 2.29 -59.73 -45.14
N ALA A 202 2.89 -60.88 -45.48
CA ALA A 202 3.12 -61.94 -44.52
C ALA A 202 4.23 -61.50 -43.53
N VAL A 203 3.81 -61.06 -42.35
CA VAL A 203 4.70 -60.64 -41.26
C VAL A 203 4.65 -61.71 -40.18
N ASP A 204 5.83 -62.14 -39.71
CA ASP A 204 5.94 -63.08 -38.60
C ASP A 204 5.70 -62.32 -37.29
N ILE A 205 4.65 -62.71 -36.55
CA ILE A 205 4.22 -62.03 -35.34
C ILE A 205 4.62 -62.87 -34.13
N ASP A 206 5.58 -62.36 -33.37
CA ASP A 206 6.01 -62.99 -32.12
C ASP A 206 5.30 -62.36 -30.92
N TYR A 207 5.06 -63.16 -29.88
CA TYR A 207 4.34 -62.75 -28.68
C TYR A 207 5.23 -62.89 -27.47
N GLU A 208 5.57 -61.76 -26.86
CA GLU A 208 6.42 -61.70 -25.68
C GLU A 208 5.64 -61.22 -24.46
N GLN A 209 5.92 -61.81 -23.30
CA GLN A 209 5.39 -61.32 -22.04
C GLN A 209 6.33 -60.27 -21.45
N ALA A 210 5.80 -59.07 -21.19
CA ALA A 210 6.51 -57.92 -20.63
C ALA A 210 5.86 -57.48 -19.31
N PRO A 211 6.23 -58.10 -18.16
CA PRO A 211 5.64 -57.81 -16.84
C PRO A 211 5.77 -56.35 -16.39
N GLU A 212 6.74 -55.62 -16.96
CA GLU A 212 6.99 -54.19 -16.73
C GLU A 212 5.90 -53.26 -17.26
N LEU A 213 5.06 -53.71 -18.21
CA LEU A 213 3.97 -52.89 -18.76
C LEU A 213 2.85 -52.75 -17.72
N ILE A 214 2.35 -51.53 -17.51
CA ILE A 214 1.18 -51.25 -16.67
C ILE A 214 -0.09 -51.50 -17.51
N GLY A 215 -0.40 -52.77 -17.79
CA GLY A 215 -1.60 -53.19 -18.54
C GLY A 215 -1.64 -52.72 -20.01
N GLY A 216 -2.13 -53.59 -20.90
CA GLY A 216 -2.24 -53.28 -22.34
C GLY A 216 -1.14 -53.93 -23.19
N ILE A 217 -1.02 -53.46 -24.44
CA ILE A 217 -0.25 -54.14 -25.49
C ILE A 217 0.64 -53.13 -26.20
N GLU A 218 1.87 -53.53 -26.50
CA GLU A 218 2.86 -52.76 -27.23
C GLU A 218 3.28 -53.51 -28.49
N LEU A 219 3.27 -52.82 -29.63
CA LEU A 219 3.76 -53.34 -30.90
C LEU A 219 5.14 -52.76 -31.17
N VAL A 220 6.10 -53.64 -31.45
CA VAL A 220 7.48 -53.27 -31.78
C VAL A 220 7.83 -53.81 -33.16
N GLY A 221 8.31 -52.94 -34.05
CA GLY A 221 8.78 -53.28 -35.39
C GLY A 221 9.83 -52.27 -35.87
N ASP A 222 10.89 -52.74 -36.53
CA ASP A 222 11.97 -51.91 -37.11
C ASP A 222 12.53 -50.78 -36.22
N GLY A 223 12.58 -51.01 -34.90
CA GLY A 223 13.02 -50.02 -33.89
C GLY A 223 11.98 -48.95 -33.55
N GLN A 224 10.81 -48.97 -34.17
CA GLN A 224 9.63 -48.20 -33.81
C GLN A 224 8.77 -48.98 -32.81
N ARG A 225 8.07 -48.24 -31.95
CA ARG A 225 7.29 -48.79 -30.86
C ARG A 225 6.00 -48.02 -30.73
N LEU A 226 4.90 -48.75 -30.74
CA LEU A 226 3.56 -48.20 -30.61
C LEU A 226 2.88 -48.89 -29.45
N SER A 227 2.70 -48.16 -28.37
CA SER A 227 2.10 -48.66 -27.15
C SER A 227 0.65 -48.19 -27.04
N TRP A 228 -0.22 -49.11 -26.63
CA TRP A 228 -1.54 -48.79 -26.08
C TRP A 228 -1.62 -49.47 -24.74
N ASN A 229 -1.03 -48.78 -23.77
CA ASN A 229 -1.03 -49.22 -22.39
C ASN A 229 -1.85 -48.25 -21.53
N LEU A 230 -2.13 -48.65 -20.29
CA LEU A 230 -2.85 -47.79 -19.37
C LEU A 230 -2.05 -46.54 -18.99
N ALA A 231 -0.71 -46.61 -19.01
CA ALA A 231 0.16 -45.49 -18.70
C ALA A 231 -0.04 -44.33 -19.70
N ASP A 232 -0.10 -44.60 -21.01
CA ASP A 232 -0.33 -43.59 -22.05
C ASP A 232 -1.70 -42.91 -21.88
N TYR A 233 -2.72 -43.68 -21.47
CA TYR A 233 -4.04 -43.11 -21.17
C TYR A 233 -4.01 -42.22 -19.93
N MET A 234 -3.28 -42.64 -18.88
CA MET A 234 -3.12 -41.87 -17.65
C MET A 234 -2.28 -40.62 -17.85
N ASP A 235 -1.26 -40.66 -18.71
CA ASP A 235 -0.49 -39.49 -19.13
C ASP A 235 -1.38 -38.50 -19.88
N SER A 236 -2.19 -38.97 -20.84
CA SER A 236 -3.14 -38.10 -21.54
C SER A 236 -4.22 -37.50 -20.63
N LEU A 237 -4.64 -38.23 -19.59
CA LEU A 237 -5.59 -37.76 -18.59
C LEU A 237 -4.93 -36.74 -17.66
N ASN A 238 -3.67 -36.96 -17.25
CA ASN A 238 -2.88 -36.02 -16.49
C ASN A 238 -2.65 -34.71 -17.25
N ASP A 239 -2.33 -34.80 -18.55
CA ASP A 239 -2.18 -33.64 -19.42
C ASP A 239 -3.48 -32.83 -19.54
N ARG A 240 -4.62 -33.51 -19.72
CA ARG A 240 -5.94 -32.85 -19.73
C ARG A 240 -6.29 -32.19 -18.41
N ILE A 241 -5.99 -32.84 -17.28
CA ILE A 241 -6.22 -32.26 -15.95
C ILE A 241 -5.29 -31.06 -15.74
N ALA A 242 -4.02 -31.14 -16.15
CA ALA A 242 -3.07 -30.04 -16.09
C ALA A 242 -3.53 -28.85 -16.96
N GLU A 243 -4.06 -29.11 -18.14
CA GLU A 243 -4.62 -28.10 -19.05
C GLU A 243 -5.85 -27.40 -18.44
N MET A 244 -6.77 -28.15 -17.82
CA MET A 244 -7.93 -27.58 -17.13
C MET A 244 -7.57 -26.76 -15.89
N LEU A 245 -6.46 -27.11 -15.22
CA LEU A 245 -5.95 -26.40 -14.05
C LEU A 245 -5.07 -25.20 -14.39
N SER A 246 -4.69 -25.07 -15.67
CA SER A 246 -3.90 -23.94 -16.14
C SER A 246 -4.75 -22.66 -16.16
N PRO A 247 -4.21 -21.50 -15.73
CA PRO A 247 -4.97 -20.25 -15.63
C PRO A 247 -5.60 -19.77 -16.94
N SER A 248 -5.14 -20.27 -18.10
CA SER A 248 -5.70 -19.96 -19.42
C SER A 248 -7.14 -20.46 -19.62
N ALA A 249 -7.53 -21.60 -19.04
CA ALA A 249 -8.89 -22.14 -19.17
C ALA A 249 -9.92 -21.34 -18.33
N ALA A 250 -9.47 -20.74 -17.22
CA ALA A 250 -10.32 -19.93 -16.35
C ALA A 250 -10.71 -18.58 -16.97
N ILE A 251 -9.87 -18.01 -17.84
CA ILE A 251 -10.15 -16.73 -18.51
C ILE A 251 -11.12 -16.92 -19.69
N ALA A 252 -10.99 -18.02 -20.46
CA ALA A 252 -11.89 -18.30 -21.58
C ALA A 252 -13.33 -18.57 -21.14
N THR A 253 -13.54 -19.22 -19.99
CA THR A 253 -14.89 -19.54 -19.50
C THR A 253 -15.64 -18.30 -18.98
N ARG A 254 -14.91 -17.26 -18.53
CA ARG A 254 -15.51 -16.02 -18.01
C ARG A 254 -15.90 -15.03 -19.12
N ALA A 255 -15.34 -15.15 -20.32
CA ALA A 255 -15.69 -14.32 -21.47
C ALA A 255 -16.99 -14.76 -22.19
N VAL A 256 -17.41 -16.02 -22.04
CA VAL A 256 -18.61 -16.56 -22.72
C VAL A 256 -19.90 -16.36 -21.91
N HIS A 257 -19.81 -15.98 -20.63
CA HIS A 257 -20.98 -15.74 -19.78
C HIS A 257 -21.35 -14.26 -19.58
N HIS A 258 -20.72 -13.34 -20.32
CA HIS A 258 -20.99 -11.90 -20.22
C HIS A 258 -21.22 -11.20 -21.56
N ALA A 259 -21.52 -11.94 -22.63
CA ALA A 259 -21.96 -11.43 -23.93
C ALA A 259 -23.41 -11.84 -24.21
#